data_AF-A0A4D6NLI9-F1
#
_entry.id   AF-A0A4D6NLI9-F1
#
_cell.length_a   1.000
_cell.length_b   1.000
_cell.length_c   1.000
_cell.angle_alpha   90.00
_cell.angle_beta   90.00
_cell.angle_gamma   90.00
#
_symmetry.space_group_name_H-M   'P 1'
#
loop_
_entity.id
_entity.type
_entity.pdbx_description
1 polymer ?
#
loop_
_entity_poly.entity_id
_entity_poly.type
_entity_poly.pdbx_seq_one_letter_code
_entity_poly.pdbx_strand_id
1 'polypeptide(L)' 'MLVNRILKQGKKILAYQILYRAMKKIQQKTETNPLSVLRQAIRGVTPDIAVKARRVGGSTHQVPVEIGSA' A
#
# COMPACT_ATOMS: atom_id res chain seq x y z
N MET A 1 -1.08 3.93 8.97
CA MET A 1 -0.04 3.21 8.19
C MET A 1 0.60 4.06 7.09
N LEU A 2 -0.16 4.69 6.17
CA LEU A 2 0.41 5.40 5.01
C LEU A 2 1.40 6.52 5.35
N VAL A 3 1.09 7.37 6.33
CA VAL A 3 1.99 8.47 6.73
C VAL A 3 3.38 7.95 7.12
N ASN A 4 3.45 6.80 7.80
CA ASN A 4 4.71 6.18 8.21
C ASN A 4 5.50 5.64 7.01
N ARG A 5 4.84 5.27 5.91
CA ARG A 5 5.50 4.85 4.66
C ARG A 5 6.02 6.05 3.86
N ILE A 6 5.43 7.23 4.02
CA ILE A 6 5.87 8.50 3.39
C ILE A 6 6.99 9.17 4.21
N LEU A 7 6.99 8.96 5.53
CA LEU A 7 7.95 9.54 6.46
C LEU A 7 9.40 9.25 6.05
N LYS A 8 10.20 10.31 5.91
CA LYS A 8 11.65 10.22 5.65
C LYS A 8 12.39 11.12 6.63
N GLN A 9 13.52 10.65 7.17
CA GLN A 9 14.37 11.41 8.10
C GLN A 9 13.60 11.99 9.32
N GLY A 10 12.58 11.28 9.83
CA GLY A 10 11.79 11.75 10.98
C GLY A 10 10.86 12.95 10.71
N LYS A 11 10.76 13.44 9.47
CA LYS A 11 9.96 14.63 9.11
C LYS A 11 8.46 14.32 9.06
N LYS A 12 7.83 14.15 10.22
CA LYS A 12 6.42 13.72 10.34
C LYS A 12 5.42 14.75 9.82
N ILE A 13 5.66 16.03 10.14
CA ILE A 13 4.80 17.14 9.68
C ILE A 13 4.78 17.20 8.15
N LEU A 14 5.93 17.06 7.50
CA LEU A 14 6.03 17.06 6.04
C LEU A 14 5.25 15.88 5.41
N ALA A 15 5.36 14.68 6.00
CA ALA A 15 4.62 13.51 5.52
C ALA A 15 3.10 13.71 5.61
N TYR A 16 2.61 14.33 6.70
CA TYR A 16 1.19 14.70 6.81
C TYR A 16 0.79 15.72 5.74
N GLN A 17 1.57 16.78 5.54
CA GLN A 17 1.28 17.79 4.54
C GLN A 17 1.19 17.21 3.13
N ILE A 18 2.10 16.30 2.77
CA ILE A 18 2.07 15.59 1.48
C ILE A 18 0.77 14.80 1.34
N LEU A 19 0.40 14.01 2.36
CA LEU A 19 -0.80 13.20 2.33
C LEU A 19 -2.07 14.06 2.19
N TYR A 20 -2.24 15.10 3.00
CA TYR A 20 -3.41 15.98 2.93
C TYR A 20 -3.52 16.72 1.60
N ARG A 21 -2.38 17.18 1.04
CA ARG A 21 -2.35 17.79 -0.29
C ARG A 21 -2.76 16.78 -1.38
N ALA A 22 -2.31 15.54 -1.29
CA ALA A 22 -2.71 14.49 -2.23
C ALA A 22 -4.21 14.19 -2.13
N MET A 23 -4.77 14.08 -0.93
CA MET A 23 -6.20 13.87 -0.72
C MET A 23 -7.05 15.02 -1.28
N LYS A 24 -6.60 16.28 -1.12
CA LYS A 24 -7.27 17.43 -1.72
C LYS A 24 -7.27 17.35 -3.25
N LYS A 25 -6.15 16.96 -3.86
CA LYS A 25 -6.06 16.76 -5.32
C LYS A 25 -7.00 15.64 -5.81
N ILE A 26 -7.13 14.56 -5.06
CA ILE A 26 -8.06 13.48 -5.39
C ILE A 26 -9.50 14.01 -5.33
N GLN A 27 -9.90 14.64 -4.22
CA GLN A 27 -11.25 15.21 -4.07
C GLN A 27 -11.59 16.18 -5.21
N GLN A 28 -10.64 17.01 -5.64
CA GLN A 28 -10.83 17.95 -6.76
C GLN A 28 -11.01 17.28 -8.13
N LYS A 29 -10.43 16.08 -8.33
CA LYS A 29 -10.47 15.38 -9.61
C LYS A 29 -11.65 14.42 -9.73
N THR A 30 -11.96 13.70 -8.66
CA THR A 30 -12.98 12.65 -8.67
C THR A 30 -14.31 13.08 -8.07
N GLU A 31 -14.37 14.22 -7.36
CA GLU A 31 -15.54 14.74 -6.63
C GLU A 31 -16.13 13.79 -5.55
N THR A 32 -15.62 12.57 -5.46
CA THR A 32 -15.95 11.56 -4.46
C THR A 32 -15.03 11.64 -3.24
N ASN A 33 -15.44 10.97 -2.16
CA ASN A 33 -14.63 10.85 -0.94
C ASN A 33 -13.24 10.23 -1.22
N PRO A 34 -12.13 10.97 -1.00
CA PRO A 34 -10.77 10.54 -1.34
C PRO A 34 -10.30 9.35 -0.51
N LEU A 35 -10.86 9.13 0.69
CA LEU A 35 -10.56 7.95 1.50
C LEU A 35 -11.13 6.67 0.88
N SER A 36 -12.30 6.77 0.24
CA SER A 36 -12.90 5.63 -0.47
C SER A 36 -12.07 5.27 -1.69
N VAL A 37 -11.71 6.28 -2.49
CA VAL A 37 -10.84 6.13 -3.67
C VAL A 37 -9.49 5.53 -3.28
N LEU A 38 -8.87 6.02 -2.21
CA LEU A 38 -7.61 5.47 -1.71
C LEU A 38 -7.75 4.01 -1.28
N ARG A 39 -8.82 3.65 -0.58
CA ARG A 39 -9.05 2.27 -0.15
C ARG A 39 -9.27 1.33 -1.34
N GLN A 40 -10.05 1.76 -2.32
CA GLN A 40 -10.27 1.01 -3.55
C GLN A 40 -8.97 0.84 -4.33
N ALA A 41 -8.16 1.91 -4.44
CA ALA A 41 -6.85 1.83 -5.08
C ALA A 41 -5.91 0.85 -4.37
N ILE A 42 -5.87 0.86 -3.03
CA ILE A 42 -5.06 -0.09 -2.24
C ILE A 42 -5.50 -1.54 -2.52
N ARG A 43 -6.81 -1.80 -2.55
CA ARG A 43 -7.34 -3.13 -2.90
C ARG A 43 -6.92 -3.54 -4.31
N GLY A 44 -7.03 -2.65 -5.29
CA GLY A 44 -6.64 -2.93 -6.67
C GLY A 44 -5.15 -3.19 -6.88
N VAL A 45 -4.26 -2.62 -6.05
CA VAL A 45 -2.81 -2.87 -6.13
C VAL A 45 -2.34 -4.00 -5.22
N THR A 46 -3.20 -4.52 -4.33
CA THR A 46 -2.85 -5.64 -3.46
C THR A 46 -2.99 -6.92 -4.28
N PRO A 47 -1.91 -7.71 -4.44
CA PRO A 47 -2.01 -8.97 -5.16
C PRO A 47 -2.65 -10.05 -4.27
N ASP A 48 -3.42 -10.93 -4.88
CA ASP A 48 -4.06 -12.04 -4.17
C ASP A 48 -3.04 -13.15 -3.81
N ILE A 49 -1.98 -13.28 -4.61
CA ILE A 49 -0.95 -14.31 -4.46
C ILE A 49 0.43 -13.66 -4.44
N ALA A 50 1.26 -14.04 -3.47
CA ALA A 50 2.69 -13.74 -3.42
C ALA A 50 3.51 -15.00 -3.59
N VAL A 51 4.72 -14.85 -4.10
CA VAL A 51 5.70 -15.94 -4.12
C VAL A 51 6.62 -15.82 -2.92
N LYS A 52 6.76 -16.91 -2.16
CA LYS A 52 7.73 -17.03 -1.06
C LYS A 52 8.73 -18.13 -1.37
N ALA A 53 10.00 -17.86 -1.10
CA ALA A 53 11.04 -18.88 -1.19
C ALA A 53 10.85 -19.91 -0.07
N ARG A 54 10.82 -21.19 -0.43
CA ARG A 54 10.72 -22.32 0.50
C ARG A 54 11.77 -23.36 0.14
N ARG A 55 12.47 -23.88 1.13
CA ARG A 55 13.43 -24.96 0.94
C ARG A 55 12.72 -26.31 0.97
N VAL A 56 12.88 -27.11 -0.07
CA VAL A 56 12.30 -28.45 -0.19
C VAL A 56 13.36 -29.36 -0.79
N GLY A 57 13.67 -30.49 -0.15
CA GLY A 57 14.59 -31.50 -0.69
C GLY A 57 16.03 -31.04 -0.95
N GLY A 58 16.49 -29.95 -0.33
CA GLY A 58 17.86 -29.44 -0.48
C GLY A 58 18.00 -28.21 -1.39
N SER A 59 17.02 -27.94 -2.25
CA SER A 59 16.94 -26.76 -3.13
C SER A 59 15.88 -25.74 -2.66
N THR A 60 16.03 -24.49 -3.09
CA THR A 60 15.08 -23.41 -2.79
C THR A 60 14.12 -23.23 -3.95
N HIS A 61 12.82 -23.40 -3.68
CA HIS A 61 11.74 -23.24 -4.64
C HIS A 61 10.89 -22.02 -4.32
N GLN A 62 10.35 -21.41 -5.36
CA GLN A 62 9.36 -20.35 -5.25
C GLN A 62 7.97 -20.98 -5.10
N VAL A 63 7.39 -20.85 -3.91
CA VAL A 63 6.07 -21.40 -3.60
C VAL A 63 5.05 -20.27 -3.59
N PRO A 64 3.95 -20.38 -4.36
CA PRO A 64 2.87 -19.41 -4.29
C PRO A 64 2.14 -19.52 -2.94
N VAL A 65 1.83 -18.39 -2.36
CA VAL A 65 1.15 -18.25 -1.08
C VAL A 65 0.09 -17.16 -1.21
N GLU A 66 -1.14 -17.48 -0.83
CA GLU A 66 -2.22 -16.49 -0.77
C GLU A 66 -1.87 -15.40 0.24
N ILE A 67 -2.07 -14.14 -0.15
CA ILE A 67 -1.89 -13.02 0.76
C ILE A 67 -3.16 -12.89 1.59
N GLY A 68 -3.07 -13.23 2.88
CA GLY A 68 -4.20 -13.07 3.79
C GLY A 68 -4.68 -11.61 3.85
N SER A 69 -5.98 -11.42 3.74
CA SER A 69 -6.63 -10.12 3.95
C SER A 69 -6.57 -9.76 5.44
N ALA A 70 -5.70 -8.82 5.80
CA ALA A 70 -5.76 -8.11 7.07
C ALA A 70 -6.79 -6.97 7.02
#